data_AF-A0A1G7GGI1-F1
#
_entry.id   AF-A0A1G7GGI1-F1
#
_cell.length_a   1.000
_cell.length_b   1.000
_cell.length_c   1.000
_cell.angle_alpha   90.00
_cell.angle_beta   90.00
_cell.angle_gamma   90.00
#
_symmetry.space_group_name_H-M   'P 1'
#
loop_
_entity.id
_entity.type
_entity.pdbx_description
1 polymer ?
#
loop_
_entity_poly.entity_id
_entity_poly.type
_entity_poly.pdbx_seq_one_letter_code
_entity_poly.pdbx_strand_id
1 'polypeptide(L)'
;MGRETRELQMHVTPTEVAAGETSYVRVVDGEGVPVSGAVVSLSSGERATTDQEGMAAFVTDEPGQYVLTAEKSAGEYAEFISDNAIVEVRAEDVRSEPSEPTELDGGDSDVTGTEAQTESQFWDQVRVGIERGLPTIIYEGSDT
;
A
#
# COMPACT_ATOMS: atom_id res chain seq x y z
N MET A 1 -41.36 -21.29 6.90
CA MET A 1 -40.55 -20.95 5.70
C MET A 1 -39.10 -21.07 6.12
N GLY A 2 -38.23 -21.68 5.31
CA GLY A 2 -36.80 -21.77 5.61
C GLY A 2 -36.11 -20.46 5.27
N ARG A 3 -34.99 -20.17 5.93
CA ARG A 3 -34.09 -19.07 5.56
C ARG A 3 -33.38 -19.40 4.24
N GLU A 4 -33.27 -18.43 3.35
CA GLU A 4 -32.49 -18.55 2.12
C GLU A 4 -30.99 -18.50 2.46
N THR A 5 -30.16 -19.23 1.74
CA THR A 5 -28.69 -19.11 1.90
C THR A 5 -28.15 -18.19 0.81
N ARG A 6 -27.35 -17.21 1.19
CA ARG A 6 -26.72 -16.24 0.29
C ARG A 6 -25.22 -16.26 0.47
N GLU A 7 -24.50 -16.50 -0.62
CA GLU A 7 -23.05 -16.37 -0.64
C GLU A 7 -22.66 -14.90 -0.72
N LEU A 8 -21.75 -14.48 0.15
CA LEU A 8 -21.11 -13.19 0.01
C LEU A 8 -20.05 -13.28 -1.09
N GLN A 9 -19.87 -12.17 -1.80
CA GLN A 9 -18.82 -11.98 -2.77
C GLN A 9 -18.10 -10.69 -2.42
N MET A 10 -16.83 -10.81 -2.08
CA MET A 10 -15.99 -9.70 -1.71
C MET A 10 -15.07 -9.32 -2.85
N HIS A 11 -15.12 -8.04 -3.22
CA HIS A 11 -14.23 -7.45 -4.21
C HIS A 11 -13.35 -6.41 -3.52
N VAL A 12 -12.03 -6.63 -3.59
CA VAL A 12 -11.04 -5.70 -3.04
C VAL A 12 -10.42 -4.92 -4.19
N THR A 13 -10.30 -3.61 -4.06
CA THR A 13 -9.72 -2.75 -5.10
C THR A 13 -8.93 -1.59 -4.49
N PRO A 14 -7.64 -1.44 -4.85
CA PRO A 14 -6.81 -2.43 -5.53
C PRO A 14 -6.47 -3.60 -4.59
N THR A 15 -6.15 -4.77 -5.15
CA THR A 15 -5.67 -5.94 -4.38
C THR A 15 -4.21 -5.83 -3.98
N GLU A 16 -3.51 -4.81 -4.49
CA GLU A 16 -2.13 -4.46 -4.17
C GLU A 16 -2.07 -2.96 -3.88
N VAL A 17 -1.69 -2.58 -2.67
CA VAL A 17 -1.57 -1.19 -2.19
C VAL A 17 -0.19 -0.97 -1.58
N ALA A 18 0.32 0.25 -1.59
CA ALA A 18 1.47 0.60 -0.75
C ALA A 18 1.03 0.78 0.72
N ALA A 19 1.98 0.70 1.63
CA ALA A 19 1.77 1.03 3.04
C ALA A 19 1.12 2.42 3.17
N GLY A 20 0.18 2.57 4.09
CA GLY A 20 -0.53 3.84 4.28
C GLY A 20 -1.55 4.20 3.17
N GLU A 21 -1.63 3.44 2.07
CA GLU A 21 -2.67 3.63 1.06
C GLU A 21 -3.99 2.98 1.46
N THR A 22 -5.09 3.50 0.91
CA THR A 22 -6.43 3.00 1.17
C THR A 22 -6.82 1.91 0.17
N SER A 23 -7.21 0.75 0.69
CA SER A 23 -7.90 -0.30 -0.07
C SER A 23 -9.40 -0.22 0.16
N TYR A 24 -10.17 -0.39 -0.92
CA TYR A 24 -11.63 -0.40 -0.87
C TYR A 24 -12.14 -1.82 -1.00
N VAL A 25 -13.14 -2.15 -0.20
CA VAL A 25 -13.79 -3.46 -0.18
C VAL A 25 -15.27 -3.26 -0.51
N ARG A 26 -15.74 -3.98 -1.52
CA ARG A 26 -17.16 -4.04 -1.88
C ARG A 26 -17.68 -5.44 -1.64
N VAL A 27 -18.71 -5.55 -0.80
CA VAL A 27 -19.38 -6.82 -0.48
C VAL A 27 -20.75 -6.84 -1.15
N VAL A 28 -20.96 -7.83 -2.01
CA VAL A 28 -22.25 -8.12 -2.65
C VAL A 28 -22.69 -9.54 -2.33
N ASP A 29 -23.95 -9.90 -2.62
CA ASP A 29 -24.40 -11.29 -2.61
C ASP A 29 -24.24 -11.95 -3.99
N GLY A 30 -24.59 -13.24 -4.08
CA GLY A 30 -24.55 -14.00 -5.34
C GLY A 30 -25.43 -13.44 -6.47
N GLU A 31 -26.34 -12.51 -6.19
CA GLU A 31 -27.15 -11.80 -7.19
C GLU A 31 -26.53 -10.43 -7.58
N GLY A 32 -25.40 -10.06 -6.98
CA GLY A 32 -24.72 -8.78 -7.18
C GLY A 32 -25.33 -7.62 -6.37
N VAL A 33 -26.23 -7.91 -5.42
CA VAL A 33 -26.86 -6.90 -4.57
C VAL A 33 -25.90 -6.48 -3.47
N PRO A 34 -25.69 -5.17 -3.23
CA PRO A 34 -24.81 -4.69 -2.17
C PRO A 34 -25.32 -5.13 -0.78
N VAL A 35 -24.40 -5.64 0.04
CA VAL A 35 -24.72 -6.15 1.36
C VAL A 35 -24.29 -5.15 2.42
N SER A 36 -25.25 -4.41 2.96
CA SER A 36 -25.01 -3.49 4.08
C SER A 36 -24.91 -4.19 5.42
N GLY A 37 -24.07 -3.69 6.32
CA GLY A 37 -23.93 -4.20 7.69
C GLY A 37 -23.16 -5.52 7.79
N ALA A 38 -22.52 -5.99 6.72
CA ALA A 38 -21.52 -7.05 6.80
C ALA A 38 -20.25 -6.51 7.49
N VAL A 39 -19.67 -7.32 8.37
CA VAL A 39 -18.42 -7.04 9.07
C VAL A 39 -17.28 -7.65 8.26
N VAL A 40 -16.38 -6.80 7.78
CA VAL A 40 -15.14 -7.23 7.13
C VAL A 40 -14.03 -7.16 8.18
N SER A 41 -13.37 -8.29 8.42
CA SER A 41 -12.23 -8.40 9.34
C SER A 41 -10.93 -8.59 8.56
N LEU A 42 -9.93 -7.78 8.87
CA LEU A 42 -8.57 -7.93 8.38
C LEU A 42 -7.79 -8.88 9.30
N SER A 43 -6.83 -9.62 8.76
CA SER A 43 -5.95 -10.50 9.55
C SER A 43 -5.05 -9.75 10.54
N SER A 44 -4.87 -8.43 10.38
CA SER A 44 -4.22 -7.55 11.37
C SER A 44 -5.04 -7.41 12.67
N GLY A 45 -6.33 -7.74 12.61
CA GLY A 45 -7.29 -7.55 13.70
C GLY A 45 -8.22 -6.34 13.50
N GLU A 46 -7.97 -5.51 12.49
CA GLU A 46 -8.86 -4.41 12.11
C GLU A 46 -10.20 -4.92 11.60
N ARG A 47 -11.27 -4.15 11.83
CA ARG A 47 -12.62 -4.48 11.37
C ARG A 47 -13.35 -3.25 10.88
N ALA A 48 -14.06 -3.39 9.77
CA ALA A 48 -14.96 -2.37 9.23
C ALA A 48 -16.33 -2.97 8.98
N THR A 49 -17.37 -2.14 9.10
CA THR A 49 -18.74 -2.53 8.72
C THR A 49 -19.09 -1.87 7.40
N THR A 50 -19.64 -2.65 6.48
CA THR A 50 -20.07 -2.17 5.17
C THR A 50 -21.27 -1.22 5.27
N ASP A 51 -21.25 -0.16 4.47
CA ASP A 51 -22.31 0.85 4.39
C ASP A 51 -23.51 0.39 3.55
N GLN A 52 -24.42 1.30 3.20
CA GLN A 52 -25.62 0.98 2.40
C GLN A 52 -25.29 0.53 0.97
N GLU A 53 -24.11 0.88 0.45
CA GLU A 53 -23.62 0.50 -0.87
C GLU A 53 -22.76 -0.78 -0.82
N GLY A 54 -22.63 -1.39 0.37
CA GLY A 54 -21.81 -2.57 0.59
C GLY A 54 -20.32 -2.25 0.63
N MET A 55 -19.95 -0.99 0.85
CA MET A 55 -18.56 -0.53 0.80
C MET A 55 -17.93 -0.45 2.20
N ALA A 56 -16.66 -0.81 2.28
CA ALA A 56 -15.78 -0.62 3.43
C ALA A 56 -14.40 -0.18 2.94
N ALA A 57 -13.60 0.46 3.81
CA ALA A 57 -12.25 0.91 3.48
C ALA A 57 -11.28 0.51 4.59
N PHE A 58 -10.05 0.17 4.20
CA PHE A 58 -8.96 -0.21 5.10
C PHE A 58 -7.69 0.52 4.70
N VAL A 59 -6.90 0.92 5.69
CA VAL A 59 -5.58 1.51 5.52
C VAL A 59 -4.61 0.68 6.33
N THR A 60 -3.52 0.23 5.72
CA THR A 60 -2.56 -0.64 6.39
C THR A 60 -1.16 -0.08 6.21
N ASP A 61 -0.51 0.30 7.32
CA ASP A 61 0.82 0.92 7.31
C ASP A 61 1.98 -0.09 7.25
N GLU A 62 1.69 -1.36 7.51
CA GLU A 62 2.69 -2.42 7.52
C GLU A 62 2.67 -3.21 6.21
N PRO A 63 3.82 -3.43 5.56
CA PRO A 63 3.89 -4.26 4.37
C PRO A 63 3.69 -5.74 4.73
N GLY A 64 2.90 -6.44 3.92
CA GLY A 64 2.58 -7.85 4.12
C GLY A 64 1.37 -8.31 3.31
N GLN A 65 1.06 -9.61 3.39
CA GLN A 65 -0.20 -10.14 2.88
C GLN A 65 -1.24 -10.18 3.99
N TYR A 66 -2.39 -9.58 3.71
CA TYR A 66 -3.52 -9.53 4.63
C TYR A 66 -4.70 -10.30 4.07
N VAL A 67 -5.31 -11.13 4.91
CA VAL A 67 -6.54 -11.84 4.58
C VAL A 67 -7.70 -11.04 5.10
N LEU A 68 -8.63 -10.71 4.22
CA LEU A 68 -9.93 -10.16 4.56
C LEU A 68 -10.95 -11.28 4.65
N THR A 69 -11.83 -11.19 5.65
CA THR A 69 -12.96 -12.09 5.81
C THR A 69 -14.23 -11.25 5.92
N ALA A 70 -15.16 -11.40 4.99
CA ALA A 70 -16.47 -10.76 5.04
C ALA A 70 -17.48 -11.71 5.70
N GLU A 71 -18.10 -11.26 6.77
CA GLU A 71 -19.09 -12.02 7.54
C GLU A 71 -20.35 -11.20 7.78
N LYS A 72 -21.52 -11.83 7.74
CA LYS A 72 -22.77 -11.19 8.11
C LYS A 72 -23.58 -12.12 8.99
N SER A 73 -24.10 -11.58 10.10
CA SER A 73 -24.99 -12.34 10.97
C SER A 73 -26.23 -12.80 10.22
N ALA A 74 -26.64 -14.06 10.44
CA ALA A 74 -27.87 -14.58 9.88
C ALA A 74 -29.06 -13.69 10.29
N GLY A 75 -29.82 -13.26 9.29
CA GLY A 75 -31.06 -12.50 9.48
C GLY A 75 -32.26 -13.41 9.64
N GLU A 76 -33.44 -12.79 9.73
CA GLU A 76 -34.72 -13.49 9.80
C GLU A 76 -35.02 -14.29 8.51
N TYR A 77 -34.53 -13.81 7.36
CA TYR A 77 -34.85 -14.34 6.04
C TYR A 77 -33.67 -15.02 5.33
N ALA A 78 -32.44 -14.67 5.70
CA ALA A 78 -31.24 -15.14 5.01
C ALA A 78 -30.12 -15.53 5.96
N GLU A 79 -29.43 -16.62 5.62
CA GLU A 79 -28.15 -17.03 6.19
C GLU A 79 -27.05 -16.69 5.18
N PHE A 80 -25.96 -16.07 5.65
CA PHE A 80 -24.88 -15.62 4.79
C PHE A 80 -23.69 -16.58 4.91
N ILE A 81 -23.17 -17.03 3.78
CA ILE A 81 -21.89 -17.74 3.70
C ILE A 81 -20.80 -16.68 3.56
N SER A 82 -19.81 -16.73 4.44
CA SER A 82 -18.68 -15.81 4.44
C SER A 82 -17.78 -16.00 3.23
N ASP A 83 -17.06 -14.93 2.88
CA ASP A 83 -16.10 -14.93 1.78
C ASP A 83 -14.76 -14.34 2.23
N ASN A 84 -13.68 -14.73 1.56
CA ASN A 84 -12.33 -14.30 1.89
C ASN A 84 -11.55 -13.80 0.67
N ALA A 85 -10.81 -12.72 0.85
CA ALA A 85 -9.95 -12.13 -0.16
C ALA A 85 -8.58 -11.81 0.42
N ILE A 86 -7.60 -11.61 -0.45
CA ILE A 86 -6.24 -11.25 -0.06
C ILE A 86 -5.94 -9.88 -0.62
N VAL A 87 -5.31 -9.04 0.20
CA VAL A 87 -4.68 -7.79 -0.22
C VAL A 87 -3.20 -7.85 0.12
N GLU A 88 -2.37 -7.45 -0.84
CA GLU A 88 -0.93 -7.31 -0.65
C GLU A 88 -0.60 -5.85 -0.39
N VAL A 89 0.04 -5.59 0.75
CA VAL A 89 0.56 -4.27 1.11
C VAL A 89 2.06 -4.29 0.85
N ARG A 90 2.50 -3.45 -0.08
CA ARG A 90 3.93 -3.27 -0.38
C ARG A 90 4.49 -2.17 0.48
N ALA A 91 5.78 -2.22 0.79
CA ALA A 91 6.42 -1.07 1.41
C ALA A 91 6.26 0.14 0.48
N GLU A 92 5.92 1.31 1.03
CA GLU A 92 6.06 2.57 0.30
C GLU A 92 7.54 2.75 -0.05
N ASP A 93 7.95 2.20 -1.18
CA ASP A 93 9.19 2.59 -1.80
C ASP A 93 8.90 3.97 -2.36
N VAL A 94 9.33 5.00 -1.63
CA VAL A 94 9.41 6.37 -2.13
C VAL A 94 10.28 6.29 -3.36
N ARG A 95 9.64 6.06 -4.51
CA ARG A 95 10.24 6.11 -5.81
C ARG A 95 10.57 7.58 -6.01
N SER A 96 11.71 7.97 -5.45
CA SER A 96 12.48 9.09 -5.92
C SER A 96 12.78 8.73 -7.36
N GLU A 97 11.92 9.11 -8.30
CA GLU A 97 12.32 9.11 -9.69
C GLU A 97 13.44 10.16 -9.74
N PRO A 98 14.73 9.79 -9.90
CA PRO A 98 15.68 10.80 -10.31
C PRO A 98 15.17 11.23 -11.69
N SER A 99 14.57 12.42 -11.77
CA SER A 99 14.27 13.10 -13.02
C SER A 99 15.50 12.91 -13.90
N GLU A 100 15.41 12.09 -14.95
CA GLU A 100 16.56 11.78 -15.77
C GLU A 100 17.14 13.13 -16.24
N PRO A 101 18.38 13.50 -15.87
CA PRO A 101 18.95 14.72 -16.40
C PRO A 101 19.07 14.50 -17.90
N THR A 102 18.39 15.35 -18.68
CA THR A 102 18.51 15.35 -20.13
C THR A 102 19.90 15.85 -20.48
N GLU A 103 20.85 14.92 -20.59
CA GLU A 103 22.17 15.11 -21.17
C GLU A 103 22.23 14.07 -22.31
N LEU A 104 22.45 14.38 -23.59
CA LEU A 104 23.42 15.29 -24.20
C LEU A 104 23.02 15.49 -25.68
N ASP A 105 23.21 16.70 -26.23
CA ASP A 105 23.75 16.80 -27.59
C ASP A 105 24.78 17.94 -27.63
N GLY A 106 25.98 17.57 -28.06
CA GLY A 106 27.17 18.40 -27.99
C GLY A 106 27.20 19.44 -29.09
N GLY A 107 27.56 20.67 -28.73
CA GLY A 107 27.90 21.75 -29.64
C GLY A 107 29.12 22.47 -29.13
N ASP A 108 30.22 22.28 -29.83
CA ASP A 108 31.57 22.73 -29.57
C ASP A 108 31.71 24.25 -29.32
N SER A 109 32.81 24.58 -28.63
CA SER A 109 33.65 25.77 -28.79
C SER A 109 33.59 26.89 -27.72
N ASP A 110 34.82 27.25 -27.34
CA ASP A 110 35.32 28.52 -26.81
C ASP A 110 35.47 28.71 -25.29
N VAL A 111 36.68 28.36 -24.87
CA VAL A 111 37.40 28.84 -23.68
C VAL A 111 37.49 30.37 -23.70
N THR A 112 36.88 31.04 -22.73
CA THR A 112 37.46 32.24 -22.08
C THR A 112 37.04 32.28 -20.61
N GLY A 113 38.02 32.37 -19.71
CA GLY A 113 37.79 32.33 -18.26
C GLY A 113 37.24 33.62 -17.68
N THR A 114 36.70 33.54 -16.46
CA THR A 114 36.78 34.53 -15.38
C THR A 114 36.28 33.87 -14.09
N GLU A 115 37.01 34.16 -13.02
CA GLU A 115 36.92 33.60 -11.67
C GLU A 115 35.58 33.86 -10.97
N ALA A 116 35.07 32.87 -10.22
CA ALA A 116 34.47 33.05 -8.89
C ALA A 116 34.30 31.69 -8.19
N GLN A 117 34.59 31.69 -6.89
CA GLN A 117 34.77 30.54 -6.00
C GLN A 117 33.46 29.96 -5.45
N THR A 118 33.59 28.76 -4.86
CA THR A 118 32.76 28.20 -3.77
C THR A 118 31.51 27.46 -4.29
N GLU A 119 31.35 26.13 -4.14
CA GLU A 119 31.26 25.42 -2.86
C GLU A 119 31.33 23.88 -3.03
N SER A 120 32.15 23.22 -2.21
CA SER A 120 31.98 21.88 -1.62
C SER A 120 31.51 20.73 -2.54
N GLN A 121 32.39 19.87 -3.08
CA GLN A 121 33.11 18.82 -2.35
C GLN A 121 32.33 18.28 -1.14
N PHE A 122 31.28 17.45 -1.34
CA PHE A 122 30.64 16.78 -0.18
C PHE A 122 30.01 15.39 -0.40
N TRP A 123 30.14 14.70 -1.53
CA TRP A 123 29.48 13.38 -1.68
C TRP A 123 30.39 12.19 -2.03
N ASP A 124 31.71 12.34 -1.98
CA ASP A 124 32.63 11.24 -2.32
C ASP A 124 32.79 10.16 -1.22
N GLN A 125 31.94 10.13 -0.19
CA GLN A 125 32.18 9.25 0.96
C GLN A 125 30.91 8.64 1.57
N VAL A 126 30.12 7.91 0.78
CA VAL A 126 29.26 6.85 1.33
C VAL A 126 29.35 5.61 0.42
N ARG A 127 30.02 4.56 0.89
CA ARG A 127 29.89 3.21 0.30
C ARG A 127 29.00 2.38 1.22
N VAL A 128 27.83 1.99 0.73
CA VAL A 128 26.97 1.01 1.41
C VAL A 128 27.53 -0.39 1.13
N GLY A 129 28.09 -1.03 2.16
CA GLY A 129 28.46 -2.44 2.13
C GLY A 129 27.31 -3.31 2.62
N ILE A 130 26.93 -4.35 1.87
CA ILE A 130 25.92 -5.33 2.28
C ILE A 130 26.63 -6.55 2.84
N GLU A 131 26.67 -6.66 4.17
CA GLU A 131 26.99 -7.92 4.83
C GLU A 131 25.78 -8.38 5.64
N ARG A 132 25.09 -9.39 5.09
CA ARG A 132 24.14 -10.29 5.79
C ARG A 132 22.83 -9.68 6.31
N GLY A 133 22.13 -8.95 5.43
CA GLY A 133 20.67 -9.01 5.42
C GLY A 133 19.92 -8.14 6.43
N LEU A 134 20.56 -7.12 7.02
CA LEU A 134 19.86 -6.01 7.66
C LEU A 134 20.65 -4.71 7.39
N PRO A 135 20.03 -3.65 6.82
CA PRO A 135 20.71 -2.37 6.67
C PRO A 135 20.79 -1.67 8.04
N THR A 136 21.99 -1.66 8.63
CA THR A 136 22.26 -0.84 9.82
C THR A 136 22.88 0.49 9.37
N ILE A 137 22.18 1.59 9.63
CA ILE A 137 22.76 2.93 9.50
C ILE A 137 23.60 3.20 10.75
N ILE A 138 24.93 3.32 10.59
CA ILE A 138 25.83 3.75 11.66
C ILE A 138 25.89 5.27 11.59
N TYR A 139 25.31 5.94 12.59
CA TYR A 139 25.54 7.36 12.82
C TYR A 139 26.79 7.52 13.68
N GLU A 140 27.90 7.97 13.10
CA GLU A 140 29.02 8.45 13.91
C GLU A 140 28.65 9.82 14.47
N GLY A 141 28.39 9.85 15.78
CA GLY A 141 28.24 11.10 16.52
C GLY A 141 29.53 11.89 16.45
N SER A 142 29.48 13.06 15.79
CA SER A 142 30.53 14.05 15.89
C SER A 142 30.40 14.75 17.24
N ASP A 143 31.31 14.38 18.13
CA ASP A 143 31.71 15.10 19.33
C ASP A 143 31.99 16.58 19.01
N THR A 144 31.34 17.50 19.70
CA THR A 144 31.95 18.77 20.12
C THR A 144 31.28 19.24 21.41
#